data_AF-A0A0P9JBM1-F1
#
_entry.id   AF-A0A0P9JBM1-F1
#
_cell.length_a   1.000
_cell.length_b   1.000
_cell.length_c   1.000
_cell.angle_alpha   90.00
_cell.angle_beta   90.00
_cell.angle_gamma   90.00
#
_symmetry.space_group_name_H-M   'P 1'
#
loop_
_entity.id
_entity.type
_entity.pdbx_description
1 polymer ?
#
loop_
_entity_poly.entity_id
_entity_poly.type
_entity_poly.pdbx_seq_one_letter_code
_entity_poly.pdbx_strand_id
1 'polypeptide(L)'
;MFDLVTSPILQSMCAVLAGVVFFVNRTTRYTLSTAAITVMVLFCFNQVGDGYGLFLPRLFDTLLGSLIAGLAVFLFLPDWQGRRLNKVLANTLTCNSIYLRQIMQQYAKGKSDDLAYRLARRNAHNADAALSTTLANMLMEPGHFRKEADVGFRFLVLSHTLLSYLSGLGAHRDTQLPSDVREHLIDNVGATLAASIDEIAAGLAEKKQVAVQSDAEEGLAAQLEQLPEDMDESQRLVQAQLALICRQLAPLRTLAAHLIKAPEVAATHAV
;
A
#
# COMPACT_ATOMS: atom_id res chain seq x y z
N MET A 1 -39.98 21.22 -25.60
CA MET A 1 -40.28 20.63 -24.28
C MET A 1 -39.56 21.42 -23.16
N PHE A 2 -39.67 22.76 -23.15
CA PHE A 2 -39.32 23.63 -22.01
C PHE A 2 -40.04 24.99 -22.17
N ASP A 3 -41.34 24.98 -22.47
CA ASP A 3 -42.22 26.16 -22.34
C ASP A 3 -42.80 26.28 -20.92
N LEU A 4 -42.22 25.58 -19.93
CA LEU A 4 -42.90 25.32 -18.67
C LEU A 4 -42.99 26.53 -17.72
N VAL A 5 -42.30 27.64 -18.02
CA VAL A 5 -42.40 28.87 -17.22
C VAL A 5 -42.35 30.10 -18.13
N THR A 6 -43.51 30.51 -18.64
CA THR A 6 -43.65 31.72 -19.45
C THR A 6 -43.64 33.00 -18.61
N SER A 7 -43.80 32.89 -17.28
CA SER A 7 -43.81 34.04 -16.36
C SER A 7 -42.37 34.44 -15.95
N PRO A 8 -41.91 35.65 -16.29
CA PRO A 8 -40.59 36.14 -15.89
C PRO A 8 -40.37 36.11 -14.37
N ILE A 9 -41.44 36.33 -13.59
CA ILE A 9 -41.39 36.34 -12.12
C ILE A 9 -41.03 34.96 -11.59
N LEU A 10 -41.65 33.90 -12.13
CA LEU A 10 -41.39 32.54 -11.69
C LEU A 10 -39.97 32.09 -12.07
N GLN A 11 -39.45 32.53 -13.23
CA GLN A 11 -38.04 32.29 -13.59
C GLN A 11 -37.08 33.01 -12.63
N SER A 12 -37.35 34.27 -12.28
CA SER A 12 -36.54 35.01 -11.31
C SER A 12 -36.54 34.34 -9.92
N MET A 13 -37.69 33.82 -9.47
CA MET A 13 -37.77 33.05 -8.22
C MET A 13 -36.93 31.78 -8.28
N CYS A 14 -37.01 31.02 -9.38
CA CYS A 14 -36.19 29.83 -9.58
C CYS A 14 -34.69 30.17 -9.64
N ALA A 15 -34.30 31.27 -10.30
CA ALA A 15 -32.93 31.74 -10.34
C ALA A 15 -32.41 32.10 -8.94
N VAL A 16 -33.18 32.86 -8.15
CA VAL A 16 -32.81 33.23 -6.77
C VAL A 16 -32.67 31.99 -5.90
N LEU A 17 -33.62 31.06 -5.97
CA LEU A 17 -33.56 29.79 -5.23
C LEU A 17 -32.29 28.99 -5.61
N ALA A 18 -32.00 28.86 -6.89
CA ALA A 18 -30.78 28.20 -7.37
C ALA A 18 -29.50 28.91 -6.89
N GLY A 19 -29.49 30.24 -6.89
CA GLY A 19 -28.39 31.06 -6.35
C GLY A 19 -28.18 30.86 -4.84
N VAL A 20 -29.26 30.78 -4.07
CA VAL A 20 -29.21 30.47 -2.62
C VAL A 20 -28.66 29.05 -2.41
N VAL A 21 -29.14 28.06 -3.16
CA VAL A 21 -28.63 26.69 -3.10
C VAL A 21 -27.14 26.65 -3.44
N PHE A 22 -26.68 27.38 -4.45
CA PHE A 22 -25.27 27.54 -4.78
C PHE A 22 -24.47 28.09 -3.59
N PHE A 23 -24.88 29.24 -3.03
CA PHE A 23 -24.15 29.92 -1.96
C PHE A 23 -24.05 29.09 -0.69
N VAL A 24 -25.15 28.41 -0.30
CA VAL A 24 -25.19 27.55 0.89
C VAL A 24 -24.29 26.33 0.72
N ASN A 25 -24.20 25.76 -0.48
CA ASN A 25 -23.50 24.50 -0.72
C ASN A 25 -22.09 24.66 -1.32
N ARG A 26 -21.62 25.89 -1.58
CA ARG A 26 -20.36 26.16 -2.31
C ARG A 26 -19.11 25.56 -1.67
N THR A 27 -19.10 25.36 -0.35
CA THR A 27 -17.95 24.82 0.38
C THR A 27 -18.13 23.38 0.85
N THR A 28 -19.35 22.83 0.76
CA THR A 28 -19.68 21.51 1.36
C THR A 28 -20.02 20.46 0.32
N ARG A 29 -20.69 20.84 -0.78
CA ARG A 29 -21.16 19.93 -1.82
C ARG A 29 -20.90 20.52 -3.19
N TYR A 30 -19.66 20.39 -3.65
CA TYR A 30 -19.18 20.97 -4.92
C TYR A 30 -20.10 20.65 -6.10
N THR A 31 -20.46 19.38 -6.31
CA THR A 31 -21.36 18.96 -7.41
C THR A 31 -22.72 19.65 -7.38
N LEU A 32 -23.33 19.77 -6.20
CA LEU A 32 -24.65 20.42 -6.04
C LEU A 32 -24.54 21.93 -6.28
N SER A 33 -23.45 22.54 -5.81
CA SER A 33 -23.18 23.96 -6.03
C SER A 33 -22.99 24.26 -7.53
N THR A 34 -22.16 23.49 -8.23
CA THR A 34 -21.91 23.65 -9.68
C THR A 34 -23.19 23.45 -10.51
N ALA A 35 -24.04 22.48 -10.13
CA ALA A 35 -25.34 22.30 -10.78
C ALA A 35 -26.28 23.49 -10.53
N ALA A 36 -26.35 23.98 -9.30
CA ALA A 36 -27.24 25.08 -8.91
C ALA A 36 -26.85 26.41 -9.59
N ILE A 37 -25.56 26.74 -9.71
CA ILE A 37 -25.14 27.93 -10.45
C ILE A 37 -25.44 27.82 -11.94
N THR A 38 -25.31 26.62 -12.53
CA THR A 38 -25.70 26.39 -13.92
C THR A 38 -27.19 26.64 -14.11
N VAL A 39 -28.04 26.07 -13.24
CA VAL A 39 -29.50 26.29 -13.27
C VAL A 39 -29.88 27.76 -13.08
N MET A 40 -29.24 28.47 -12.15
CA MET A 40 -29.45 29.91 -11.96
C MET A 40 -29.16 30.68 -13.24
N VAL A 41 -27.99 30.43 -13.84
CA VAL A 41 -27.56 31.09 -15.08
C VAL A 41 -28.51 30.76 -16.24
N LEU A 42 -29.05 29.54 -16.31
CA LEU A 42 -30.06 29.16 -17.30
C LEU A 42 -31.33 30.00 -17.20
N PHE A 43 -31.88 30.18 -15.99
CA PHE A 43 -33.06 31.01 -15.80
C PHE A 43 -32.78 32.49 -16.13
N CYS A 44 -31.59 33.01 -15.80
CA CYS A 44 -31.19 34.37 -16.17
C CYS A 44 -31.10 34.58 -17.69
N PHE A 45 -30.52 33.65 -18.45
CA PHE A 45 -30.43 33.77 -19.91
C PHE A 45 -31.74 33.52 -20.63
N ASN A 46 -32.56 32.59 -20.13
CA ASN A 46 -33.89 32.34 -20.69
C ASN A 46 -34.80 33.59 -20.61
N GLN A 47 -34.63 34.40 -19.56
CA GLN A 47 -35.36 35.65 -19.36
C GLN A 47 -34.97 36.76 -20.37
N VAL A 48 -33.75 36.74 -20.88
CA VAL A 48 -33.22 37.74 -21.84
C VAL A 48 -33.61 37.40 -23.29
N GLY A 49 -34.23 36.25 -23.55
CA GLY A 49 -34.70 35.84 -24.88
C GLY A 49 -33.64 35.18 -25.76
N ASP A 50 -32.41 35.02 -25.26
CA ASP A 50 -31.27 34.40 -25.96
C ASP A 50 -30.95 32.99 -25.41
N GLY A 51 -31.95 32.37 -24.77
CA GLY A 51 -31.80 31.15 -24.00
C GLY A 51 -31.26 29.97 -24.80
N TYR A 52 -31.60 29.83 -26.08
CA TYR A 52 -31.13 28.71 -26.92
C TYR A 52 -29.77 28.97 -27.59
N GLY A 53 -29.45 30.21 -27.96
CA GLY A 53 -28.24 30.56 -28.71
C GLY A 53 -26.96 30.42 -27.89
N LEU A 54 -27.03 30.65 -26.57
CA LEU A 54 -25.89 30.59 -25.65
C LEU A 54 -25.85 29.34 -24.76
N PHE A 55 -26.99 28.67 -24.56
CA PHE A 55 -27.08 27.50 -23.68
C PHE A 55 -26.44 26.24 -24.29
N LEU A 56 -26.86 25.87 -25.50
CA LEU A 56 -26.36 24.65 -26.15
C LEU A 56 -24.83 24.65 -26.26
N PRO A 57 -24.19 25.76 -26.69
CA PRO A 57 -22.73 25.84 -26.72
C PRO A 57 -22.09 25.63 -25.34
N ARG A 58 -22.58 26.29 -24.28
CA ARG A 58 -22.00 26.16 -22.92
C ARG A 58 -22.18 24.78 -22.32
N LEU A 59 -23.34 24.15 -22.54
CA LEU A 59 -23.58 22.78 -22.08
C LEU A 59 -22.66 21.82 -22.82
N PHE A 60 -22.52 21.99 -24.13
CA PHE A 60 -21.62 21.19 -24.95
C PHE A 60 -20.16 21.39 -24.54
N ASP A 61 -19.71 22.62 -24.32
CA ASP A 61 -18.35 22.94 -23.86
C ASP A 61 -18.06 22.36 -22.47
N THR A 62 -19.05 22.35 -21.57
CA THR A 62 -18.90 21.76 -20.22
C THR A 62 -18.85 20.23 -20.30
N LEU A 63 -19.71 19.62 -21.12
CA LEU A 63 -19.72 18.17 -21.32
C LEU A 63 -18.44 17.70 -22.02
N LEU A 64 -18.01 18.40 -23.07
CA LEU A 64 -16.79 18.10 -23.79
C LEU A 64 -15.56 18.37 -22.92
N GLY A 65 -15.54 19.47 -22.18
CA GLY A 65 -14.46 19.81 -21.25
C GLY A 65 -14.33 18.81 -20.09
N SER A 66 -15.45 18.39 -19.50
CA SER A 66 -15.46 17.36 -18.44
C SER A 66 -15.11 15.96 -18.97
N LEU A 67 -15.53 15.63 -20.19
CA LEU A 67 -15.12 14.41 -20.89
C LEU A 67 -13.62 14.41 -21.16
N ILE A 68 -13.08 15.50 -21.74
CA ILE A 68 -11.64 15.66 -22.01
C ILE A 68 -10.85 15.60 -20.70
N ALA A 69 -11.31 16.27 -19.64
CA ALA A 69 -10.66 16.22 -18.33
C ALA A 69 -10.69 14.81 -17.73
N GLY A 70 -11.83 14.11 -17.84
CA GLY A 70 -11.96 12.72 -17.40
C GLY A 70 -11.04 11.78 -18.17
N LEU A 71 -10.99 11.91 -19.49
CA LEU A 71 -10.06 11.17 -20.35
C LEU A 71 -8.60 11.52 -20.05
N ALA A 72 -8.30 12.79 -19.79
CA ALA A 72 -6.95 13.20 -19.45
C ALA A 72 -6.48 12.63 -18.10
N VAL A 73 -7.33 12.64 -17.08
CA VAL A 73 -7.03 11.99 -15.79
C VAL A 73 -6.87 10.48 -15.98
N PHE A 74 -7.71 9.85 -16.79
CA PHE A 74 -7.63 8.41 -17.05
C PHE A 74 -6.38 8.00 -17.85
N LEU A 75 -6.01 8.79 -18.87
CA LEU A 75 -4.91 8.47 -19.79
C LEU A 75 -3.54 8.97 -19.32
N PHE A 76 -3.47 10.17 -18.72
CA PHE A 76 -2.21 10.81 -18.31
C PHE A 76 -1.86 10.64 -16.83
N LEU A 77 -2.80 10.21 -15.98
CA LEU A 77 -2.52 9.90 -14.57
C LEU A 77 -2.46 8.39 -14.26
N PRO A 78 -1.72 7.55 -15.02
CA PRO A 78 -1.63 6.13 -14.73
C PRO A 78 -0.58 5.83 -13.65
N ASP A 79 -0.37 6.70 -12.65
CA ASP A 79 0.49 6.39 -11.49
C ASP A 79 -0.25 5.53 -10.45
N TRP A 80 -1.03 4.55 -10.95
CA TRP A 80 -1.78 3.60 -10.15
C TRP A 80 -0.83 2.87 -9.21
N GLN A 81 -1.08 2.97 -7.91
CA GLN A 81 -0.16 2.43 -6.91
C GLN A 81 -0.04 0.91 -7.02
N GLY A 82 -1.06 0.22 -7.58
CA GLY A 82 -0.99 -1.20 -7.91
C GLY A 82 0.22 -1.57 -8.79
N ARG A 83 0.60 -0.72 -9.76
CA ARG A 83 1.79 -0.99 -10.60
C ARG A 83 3.11 -0.95 -9.82
N ARG A 84 3.12 -0.24 -8.68
CA ARG A 84 4.28 -0.12 -7.77
C ARG A 84 4.19 -1.06 -6.56
N LEU A 85 3.08 -1.77 -6.36
CA LEU A 85 2.87 -2.62 -5.18
C LEU A 85 4.03 -3.60 -4.98
N ASN A 86 4.44 -4.31 -6.02
CA ASN A 86 5.60 -5.23 -5.98
C ASN A 86 6.89 -4.56 -5.48
N LYS A 87 7.14 -3.30 -5.90
CA LYS A 87 8.33 -2.54 -5.46
C LYS A 87 8.20 -2.09 -4.00
N VAL A 88 7.02 -1.71 -3.56
CA VAL A 88 6.77 -1.32 -2.15
C VAL A 88 6.95 -2.54 -1.25
N LEU A 89 6.35 -3.67 -1.60
CA LEU A 89 6.50 -4.95 -0.89
C LEU A 89 7.96 -5.41 -0.82
N ALA A 90 8.66 -5.36 -1.96
CA ALA A 90 10.09 -5.67 -2.02
C ALA A 90 10.90 -4.77 -1.09
N ASN A 91 10.68 -3.45 -1.14
CA ASN A 91 11.37 -2.51 -0.28
C ASN A 91 11.10 -2.77 1.22
N THR A 92 9.87 -3.16 1.58
CA THR A 92 9.54 -3.53 2.96
C THR A 92 10.33 -4.76 3.43
N LEU A 93 10.41 -5.81 2.61
CA LEU A 93 11.23 -6.99 2.92
C LEU A 93 12.73 -6.66 2.99
N THR A 94 13.25 -5.87 2.05
CA THR A 94 14.65 -5.41 2.08
C THR A 94 14.96 -4.64 3.37
N CYS A 95 14.09 -3.73 3.80
CA CYS A 95 14.27 -3.01 5.06
C CYS A 95 14.25 -3.95 6.27
N ASN A 96 13.33 -4.93 6.30
CA ASN A 96 13.26 -5.94 7.35
C ASN A 96 14.52 -6.81 7.40
N SER A 97 15.06 -7.21 6.24
CA SER A 97 16.30 -7.98 6.13
C SER A 97 17.53 -7.20 6.62
N ILE A 98 17.65 -5.92 6.23
CA ILE A 98 18.69 -5.03 6.75
C ILE A 98 18.56 -4.87 8.27
N TYR A 99 17.34 -4.73 8.77
CA TYR A 99 17.10 -4.64 10.21
C TYR A 99 17.49 -5.93 10.94
N LEU A 100 17.13 -7.11 10.42
CA LEU A 100 17.57 -8.41 10.94
C LEU A 100 19.10 -8.49 11.03
N ARG A 101 19.82 -8.13 9.96
CA ARG A 101 21.29 -8.13 9.96
C ARG A 101 21.88 -7.21 11.02
N GLN A 102 21.30 -6.03 11.20
CA GLN A 102 21.72 -5.11 12.25
C GLN A 102 21.43 -5.67 13.64
N ILE A 103 20.31 -6.35 13.86
CA ILE A 103 20.03 -7.05 15.13
C ILE A 103 21.08 -8.14 15.38
N MET A 104 21.36 -8.99 14.39
CA MET A 104 22.38 -10.05 14.47
C MET A 104 23.77 -9.49 14.79
N GLN A 105 24.16 -8.37 14.18
CA GLN A 105 25.42 -7.69 14.49
C GLN A 105 25.50 -7.23 15.96
N GLN A 106 24.38 -6.78 16.54
CA GLN A 106 24.32 -6.34 17.94
C GLN A 106 24.44 -7.50 18.93
N TYR A 107 23.90 -8.69 18.59
CA TYR A 107 24.16 -9.90 19.36
C TYR A 107 25.63 -10.35 19.27
N ALA A 108 26.30 -10.14 18.12
CA ALA A 108 27.68 -10.53 17.93
C ALA A 108 28.67 -9.63 18.69
N LYS A 109 28.51 -8.31 18.54
CA LYS A 109 29.46 -7.29 19.03
C LYS A 109 29.05 -6.64 20.35
N GLY A 110 27.88 -6.98 20.87
CA GLY A 110 27.28 -6.35 22.03
C GLY A 110 26.43 -5.14 21.66
N LYS A 111 25.45 -4.85 22.51
CA LYS A 111 24.47 -3.78 22.32
C LYS A 111 25.13 -2.40 22.26
N SER A 112 24.89 -1.71 21.16
CA SER A 112 25.22 -0.33 20.89
C SER A 112 24.06 0.31 20.14
N ASP A 113 23.63 1.50 20.57
CA ASP A 113 22.67 2.29 19.78
C ASP A 113 23.43 3.13 18.77
N ASP A 114 24.10 2.47 17.84
CA ASP A 114 24.78 3.13 16.74
C ASP A 114 23.78 3.71 15.73
N LEU A 115 24.27 4.58 14.85
CA LEU A 115 23.43 5.20 13.84
C LEU A 115 22.86 4.16 12.87
N ALA A 116 23.62 3.11 12.55
CA ALA A 116 23.23 2.07 11.60
C ALA A 116 22.02 1.28 12.09
N TYR A 117 22.03 0.81 13.34
CA TYR A 117 20.92 0.11 13.97
C TYR A 117 19.68 0.99 14.06
N ARG A 118 19.81 2.23 14.55
CA ARG A 118 18.67 3.17 14.64
C ARG A 118 18.05 3.45 13.28
N LEU A 119 18.88 3.62 12.24
CA LEU A 119 18.42 3.86 10.89
C LEU A 119 17.69 2.64 10.32
N ALA A 120 18.25 1.44 10.50
CA ALA A 120 17.63 0.20 10.03
C ALA A 120 16.26 -0.03 10.69
N ARG A 121 16.17 0.11 12.03
CA ARG A 121 14.90 0.01 12.76
C ARG A 121 13.86 1.01 12.25
N ARG A 122 14.26 2.28 12.11
CA ARG A 122 13.36 3.33 11.60
C ARG A 122 12.89 3.04 10.18
N ASN A 123 13.80 2.63 9.31
CA ASN A 123 13.48 2.36 7.91
C ASN A 123 12.52 1.18 7.77
N ALA A 124 12.67 0.12 8.58
CA ALA A 124 11.74 -1.00 8.61
C ALA A 124 10.32 -0.57 8.99
N HIS A 125 10.15 0.20 10.07
CA HIS A 125 8.83 0.74 10.46
C HIS A 125 8.26 1.72 9.42
N ASN A 126 9.10 2.57 8.82
CA ASN A 126 8.66 3.50 7.77
C ASN A 126 8.20 2.75 6.52
N ALA A 127 8.88 1.66 6.14
CA ALA A 127 8.50 0.85 4.99
C ALA A 127 7.18 0.08 5.24
N ASP A 128 6.96 -0.42 6.46
CA ASP A 128 5.67 -1.04 6.86
C ASP A 128 4.52 -0.02 6.83
N ALA A 129 4.74 1.20 7.35
CA ALA A 129 3.76 2.28 7.29
C ALA A 129 3.48 2.74 5.85
N ALA A 130 4.51 2.82 5.01
CA ALA A 130 4.37 3.14 3.59
C ALA A 130 3.55 2.06 2.86
N LEU A 131 3.80 0.77 3.15
CA LEU A 131 3.02 -0.33 2.60
C LEU A 131 1.55 -0.24 2.99
N SER A 132 1.26 -0.01 4.27
CA SER A 132 -0.12 0.17 4.77
C SER A 132 -0.82 1.34 4.08
N THR A 133 -0.14 2.48 3.94
CA THR A 133 -0.67 3.67 3.26
C THR A 133 -0.94 3.40 1.78
N THR A 134 -0.02 2.71 1.10
CA THR A 134 -0.18 2.32 -0.31
C THR A 134 -1.40 1.42 -0.49
N LEU A 135 -1.58 0.42 0.36
CA LEU A 135 -2.73 -0.49 0.27
C LEU A 135 -4.06 0.20 0.58
N ALA A 136 -4.08 1.11 1.56
CA ALA A 136 -5.26 1.93 1.85
C ALA A 136 -5.66 2.81 0.65
N ASN A 137 -4.67 3.41 -0.03
CA ASN A 137 -4.92 4.20 -1.23
C ASN A 137 -5.44 3.33 -2.39
N MET A 138 -4.91 2.10 -2.55
CA MET A 138 -5.38 1.16 -3.59
C MET A 138 -6.86 0.79 -3.45
N LEU A 139 -7.45 0.84 -2.25
CA LEU A 139 -8.90 0.60 -2.08
C LEU A 139 -9.78 1.67 -2.77
N MET A 140 -9.24 2.88 -2.92
CA MET A 140 -9.90 3.99 -3.62
C MET A 140 -9.72 3.91 -5.14
N GLU A 141 -8.87 3.00 -5.64
CA GLU A 141 -8.63 2.80 -7.06
C GLU A 141 -9.74 1.94 -7.74
N PRO A 142 -9.89 2.00 -9.09
CA PRO A 142 -10.91 1.26 -9.82
C PRO A 142 -10.80 -0.26 -9.63
N GLY A 143 -11.92 -0.97 -9.74
CA GLY A 143 -12.11 -2.35 -9.24
C GLY A 143 -11.05 -3.42 -9.57
N HIS A 144 -10.33 -3.31 -10.69
CA HIS A 144 -9.21 -4.21 -11.00
C HIS A 144 -8.05 -4.16 -9.99
N PHE A 145 -7.68 -2.97 -9.48
CA PHE A 145 -6.62 -2.82 -8.47
C PHE A 145 -7.05 -3.30 -7.07
N ARG A 146 -8.36 -3.41 -6.82
CA ARG A 146 -8.89 -3.92 -5.54
C ARG A 146 -8.62 -5.41 -5.32
N LYS A 147 -8.51 -6.22 -6.39
CA LYS A 147 -8.18 -7.65 -6.27
C LYS A 147 -6.74 -7.86 -5.82
N GLU A 148 -5.81 -7.06 -6.35
CA GLU A 148 -4.40 -7.07 -5.92
C GLU A 148 -4.26 -6.54 -4.48
N ALA A 149 -5.11 -5.58 -4.09
CA ALA A 149 -5.11 -5.03 -2.72
C ALA A 149 -5.41 -6.10 -1.66
N ASP A 150 -6.32 -7.06 -1.89
CA ASP A 150 -6.62 -8.13 -0.92
C ASP A 150 -5.38 -9.00 -0.60
N VAL A 151 -4.69 -9.44 -1.64
CA VAL A 151 -3.43 -10.18 -1.50
C VAL A 151 -2.36 -9.32 -0.84
N GLY A 152 -2.32 -8.02 -1.18
CA GLY A 152 -1.46 -7.04 -0.54
C GLY A 152 -1.75 -6.86 0.96
N PHE A 153 -3.01 -6.85 1.40
CA PHE A 153 -3.38 -6.80 2.82
C PHE A 153 -2.96 -8.07 3.56
N ARG A 154 -3.12 -9.25 2.94
CA ARG A 154 -2.61 -10.51 3.51
C ARG A 154 -1.09 -10.45 3.68
N PHE A 155 -0.38 -9.87 2.71
CA PHE A 155 1.06 -9.65 2.83
C PHE A 155 1.40 -8.65 3.93
N LEU A 156 0.66 -7.54 4.04
CA LEU A 156 0.85 -6.54 5.09
C LEU A 156 0.76 -7.18 6.48
N VAL A 157 -0.21 -8.07 6.71
CA VAL A 157 -0.31 -8.81 7.99
C VAL A 157 0.97 -9.61 8.26
N LEU A 158 1.45 -10.38 7.29
CA LEU A 158 2.69 -11.16 7.44
C LEU A 158 3.92 -10.27 7.65
N SER A 159 4.03 -9.16 6.92
CA SER A 159 5.10 -8.17 7.08
C SER A 159 5.09 -7.56 8.48
N HIS A 160 3.91 -7.19 8.98
CA HIS A 160 3.74 -6.61 10.30
C HIS A 160 4.07 -7.61 11.41
N THR A 161 3.66 -8.86 11.24
CA THR A 161 4.02 -9.98 12.14
C THR A 161 5.54 -10.22 12.13
N LEU A 162 6.17 -10.27 10.95
CA LEU A 162 7.62 -10.38 10.81
C LEU A 162 8.35 -9.23 11.51
N LEU A 163 7.91 -7.99 11.29
CA LEU A 163 8.48 -6.80 11.94
C LEU A 163 8.31 -6.82 13.46
N SER A 164 7.20 -7.40 13.96
CA SER A 164 6.96 -7.60 15.39
C SER A 164 7.96 -8.58 16.00
N TYR A 165 8.22 -9.72 15.33
CA TYR A 165 9.25 -10.68 15.77
C TYR A 165 10.66 -10.09 15.70
N LEU A 166 10.99 -9.34 14.64
CA LEU A 166 12.25 -8.60 14.55
C LEU A 166 12.40 -7.57 15.68
N SER A 167 11.32 -6.87 16.03
CA SER A 167 11.31 -5.92 17.13
C SER A 167 11.48 -6.60 18.49
N GLY A 168 10.85 -7.75 18.69
CA GLY A 168 11.01 -8.58 19.89
C GLY A 168 12.44 -9.09 20.04
N LEU A 169 13.03 -9.60 18.96
CA LEU A 169 14.42 -10.02 18.89
C LEU A 169 15.37 -8.84 19.16
N GLY A 170 15.15 -7.70 18.49
CA GLY A 170 15.94 -6.49 18.70
C GLY A 170 15.84 -5.92 20.12
N ALA A 171 14.72 -6.10 20.82
CA ALA A 171 14.55 -5.67 22.21
C ALA A 171 15.45 -6.45 23.18
N HIS A 172 15.74 -7.72 22.89
CA HIS A 172 16.54 -8.61 23.73
C HIS A 172 18.00 -8.77 23.24
N ARG A 173 18.49 -7.82 22.42
CA ARG A 173 19.84 -7.87 21.82
C ARG A 173 21.01 -7.71 22.80
N ASP A 174 20.75 -7.38 24.06
CA ASP A 174 21.73 -7.37 25.16
C ASP A 174 21.89 -8.73 25.85
N THR A 175 21.09 -9.72 25.47
CA THR A 175 21.20 -11.09 25.97
C THR A 175 22.59 -11.67 25.71
N GLN A 176 23.21 -12.21 26.76
CA GLN A 176 24.49 -12.90 26.65
C GLN A 176 24.27 -14.36 26.24
N LEU A 177 24.70 -14.70 25.04
CA LEU A 177 24.67 -16.07 24.54
C LEU A 177 26.06 -16.72 24.66
N PRO A 178 26.14 -18.03 24.96
CA PRO A 178 27.37 -18.81 24.82
C PRO A 178 28.01 -18.61 23.44
N SER A 179 29.34 -18.60 23.35
CA SER A 179 30.05 -18.20 22.13
C SER A 179 29.72 -19.08 20.92
N ASP A 180 29.62 -20.38 21.14
CA ASP A 180 29.27 -21.41 20.17
C ASP A 180 27.81 -21.27 19.67
N VAL A 181 26.87 -21.07 20.60
CA VAL A 181 25.45 -20.83 20.29
C VAL A 181 25.29 -19.54 19.50
N ARG A 182 26.00 -18.48 19.92
CA ARG A 182 25.96 -17.18 19.28
C ARG A 182 26.46 -17.24 17.85
N GLU A 183 27.61 -17.87 17.60
CA GLU A 183 28.16 -18.04 16.25
C GLU A 183 27.16 -18.78 15.35
N HIS A 184 26.59 -19.88 15.85
CA HIS A 184 25.59 -20.62 15.08
C HIS A 184 24.31 -19.81 14.77
N LEU A 185 23.71 -19.16 15.77
CA LEU A 185 22.46 -18.41 15.60
C LEU A 185 22.64 -17.14 14.76
N ILE A 186 23.81 -16.49 14.81
CA ILE A 186 24.07 -15.26 14.08
C ILE A 186 24.58 -15.56 12.67
N ASP A 187 25.70 -16.26 12.57
CA ASP A 187 26.46 -16.37 11.33
C ASP A 187 25.85 -17.41 10.38
N ASN A 188 25.13 -18.40 10.90
CA ASN A 188 24.40 -19.35 10.08
C ASN A 188 22.91 -18.98 9.99
N VAL A 189 22.19 -19.02 11.11
CA VAL A 189 20.72 -18.88 11.09
C VAL A 189 20.30 -17.48 10.65
N GLY A 190 20.79 -16.44 11.32
CA GLY A 190 20.46 -15.05 11.02
C GLY A 190 20.83 -14.66 9.59
N ALA A 191 22.01 -15.07 9.12
CA ALA A 191 22.45 -14.83 7.75
C ALA A 191 21.57 -15.54 6.71
N THR A 192 21.21 -16.80 6.96
CA THR A 192 20.32 -17.59 6.08
C THR A 192 18.94 -16.95 5.98
N LEU A 193 18.34 -16.58 7.12
CA LEU A 193 17.03 -15.91 7.13
C LEU A 193 17.06 -14.58 6.38
N ALA A 194 18.09 -13.76 6.58
CA ALA A 194 18.23 -12.50 5.87
C ALA A 194 18.39 -12.71 4.35
N ALA A 195 19.16 -13.72 3.94
CA ALA A 195 19.30 -14.10 2.53
C ALA A 195 17.97 -14.57 1.91
N SER A 196 17.19 -15.39 2.63
CA SER A 196 15.86 -15.82 2.19
C SER A 196 14.90 -14.64 2.04
N ILE A 197 14.89 -13.69 2.97
CA ILE A 197 14.05 -12.48 2.87
C ILE A 197 14.46 -11.65 1.64
N ASP A 198 15.78 -11.50 1.40
CA ASP A 198 16.30 -10.77 0.24
C ASP A 198 15.95 -11.47 -1.09
N GLU A 199 15.95 -12.79 -1.14
CA GLU A 199 15.56 -13.56 -2.33
C GLU A 199 14.09 -13.26 -2.70
N ILE A 200 13.19 -13.28 -1.72
CA ILE A 200 11.78 -12.94 -1.91
C ILE A 200 11.64 -11.48 -2.36
N ALA A 201 12.37 -10.57 -1.71
CA ALA A 201 12.38 -9.14 -2.04
C ALA A 201 12.86 -8.88 -3.48
N ALA A 202 13.95 -9.53 -3.90
CA ALA A 202 14.49 -9.42 -5.24
C ALA A 202 13.52 -9.98 -6.29
N GLY A 203 12.90 -11.14 -6.00
CA GLY A 203 11.88 -11.71 -6.86
C GLY A 203 10.69 -10.78 -7.08
N LEU A 204 10.21 -10.11 -6.03
CA LEU A 204 9.16 -9.09 -6.12
C LEU A 204 9.62 -7.86 -6.92
N ALA A 205 10.81 -7.32 -6.62
CA ALA A 205 11.33 -6.12 -7.27
C ALA A 205 11.53 -6.31 -8.78
N GLU A 206 12.08 -7.46 -9.17
CA GLU A 206 12.43 -7.80 -10.55
C GLU A 206 11.32 -8.57 -11.27
N LYS A 207 10.21 -8.87 -10.58
CA LYS A 207 9.12 -9.75 -11.06
C LYS A 207 9.61 -11.10 -11.57
N LYS A 208 10.64 -11.65 -10.93
CA LYS A 208 11.19 -12.97 -11.24
C LYS A 208 10.46 -14.04 -10.44
N GLN A 209 10.37 -15.25 -11.00
CA GLN A 209 9.71 -16.36 -10.31
C GLN A 209 10.38 -16.63 -8.96
N VAL A 210 9.57 -16.60 -7.89
CA VAL A 210 9.98 -16.98 -6.53
C VAL A 210 9.51 -18.41 -6.27
N ALA A 211 10.40 -19.25 -5.73
CA ALA A 211 10.02 -20.59 -5.28
C ALA A 211 9.01 -20.48 -4.12
N VAL A 212 7.90 -21.21 -4.21
CA VAL A 212 6.80 -21.16 -3.22
C VAL A 212 7.19 -21.87 -1.92
N GLN A 213 8.10 -22.85 -2.01
CA GLN A 213 8.59 -23.67 -0.90
C GLN A 213 10.11 -23.78 -0.98
N SER A 214 10.74 -23.95 0.18
CA SER A 214 12.17 -24.18 0.33
C SER A 214 12.39 -25.24 1.40
N ASP A 215 12.90 -26.40 1.01
CA ASP A 215 13.21 -27.50 1.94
C ASP A 215 14.27 -27.08 2.97
N ALA A 216 15.16 -26.15 2.60
CA ALA A 216 16.16 -25.58 3.49
C ALA A 216 15.50 -24.72 4.59
N GLU A 217 14.49 -23.91 4.25
CA GLU A 217 13.76 -23.10 5.23
C GLU A 217 12.91 -23.96 6.16
N GLU A 218 12.29 -25.01 5.62
CA GLU A 218 11.49 -25.96 6.42
C GLU A 218 12.39 -26.73 7.39
N GLY A 219 13.53 -27.23 6.92
CA GLY A 219 14.52 -27.90 7.75
C GLY A 219 15.09 -26.98 8.84
N LEU A 220 15.38 -25.73 8.50
CA LEU A 220 15.85 -24.73 9.46
C LEU A 220 14.78 -24.41 10.52
N ALA A 221 13.53 -24.23 10.12
CA ALA A 221 12.42 -24.00 11.06
C ALA A 221 12.27 -25.17 12.03
N ALA A 222 12.29 -26.41 11.53
CA ALA A 222 12.20 -27.61 12.36
C ALA A 222 13.37 -27.75 13.34
N GLN A 223 14.59 -27.36 12.96
CA GLN A 223 15.74 -27.32 13.86
C GLN A 223 15.57 -26.26 14.95
N LEU A 224 15.12 -25.06 14.60
CA LEU A 224 14.95 -23.96 15.57
C LEU A 224 13.81 -24.24 16.56
N GLU A 225 12.78 -24.99 16.16
CA GLU A 225 11.67 -25.38 17.04
C GLU A 225 12.05 -26.45 18.07
N GLN A 226 13.20 -27.10 17.91
CA GLN A 226 13.73 -28.02 18.92
C GLN A 226 14.31 -27.21 20.09
N LEU A 227 13.50 -27.08 21.16
CA LEU A 227 13.83 -26.32 22.36
C LEU A 227 13.97 -27.24 23.59
N PRO A 228 15.11 -27.95 23.77
CA PRO A 228 15.42 -28.75 24.97
C PRO A 228 15.00 -28.09 26.29
N GLU A 229 14.52 -28.87 27.26
CA GLU A 229 14.04 -28.35 28.55
C GLU A 229 15.16 -27.69 29.39
N ASP A 230 16.39 -28.15 29.24
CA ASP A 230 17.59 -27.64 29.91
C ASP A 230 18.20 -26.41 29.24
N MET A 231 17.63 -25.94 28.12
CA MET A 231 18.09 -24.74 27.43
C MET A 231 17.84 -23.48 28.26
N ASP A 232 18.88 -22.65 28.35
CA ASP A 232 18.83 -21.33 28.95
C ASP A 232 17.67 -20.49 28.39
N GLU A 233 16.96 -19.78 29.27
CA GLU A 233 15.75 -19.03 28.92
C GLU A 233 16.01 -17.96 27.86
N SER A 234 17.19 -17.33 27.92
CA SER A 234 17.57 -16.26 27.02
C SER A 234 17.91 -16.78 25.62
N GLN A 235 18.60 -17.94 25.55
CA GLN A 235 18.78 -18.69 24.30
C GLN A 235 17.44 -19.15 23.73
N ARG A 236 16.56 -19.71 24.57
CA ARG A 236 15.23 -20.19 24.18
C ARG A 236 14.41 -19.08 23.53
N LEU A 237 14.44 -17.87 24.09
CA LEU A 237 13.74 -16.71 23.54
C LEU A 237 14.28 -16.34 22.15
N VAL A 238 15.61 -16.22 22.00
CA VAL A 238 16.23 -15.86 20.71
C VAL A 238 15.92 -16.89 19.65
N GLN A 239 16.08 -18.18 19.99
CA GLN A 239 15.83 -19.29 19.07
C GLN A 239 14.35 -19.37 18.67
N ALA A 240 13.42 -19.18 19.61
CA ALA A 240 11.99 -19.14 19.33
C ALA A 240 11.61 -17.97 18.41
N GLN A 241 12.18 -16.77 18.61
CA GLN A 241 11.94 -15.63 17.72
C GLN A 241 12.47 -15.90 16.30
N LEU A 242 13.66 -16.49 16.17
CA LEU A 242 14.21 -16.89 14.87
C LEU A 242 13.36 -17.97 14.19
N ALA A 243 12.83 -18.94 14.95
CA ALA A 243 11.90 -19.94 14.44
C ALA A 243 10.63 -19.30 13.89
N LEU A 244 10.04 -18.35 14.64
CA LEU A 244 8.86 -17.61 14.23
C LEU A 244 9.10 -16.79 12.95
N ILE A 245 10.27 -16.13 12.84
CA ILE A 245 10.70 -15.45 11.62
C ILE A 245 10.80 -16.43 10.45
N CYS A 246 11.44 -17.58 10.64
CA CYS A 246 11.59 -18.62 9.62
C CYS A 246 10.23 -19.12 9.12
N ARG A 247 9.26 -19.33 10.02
CA ARG A 247 7.90 -19.77 9.68
C ARG A 247 7.10 -18.75 8.88
N GLN A 248 7.46 -17.46 8.93
CA GLN A 248 6.82 -16.45 8.07
C GLN A 248 7.29 -16.53 6.61
N LEU A 249 8.43 -17.17 6.31
CA LEU A 249 9.01 -17.18 4.96
C LEU A 249 8.13 -17.93 3.94
N ALA A 250 7.61 -19.11 4.27
CA ALA A 250 6.79 -19.88 3.34
C ALA A 250 5.47 -19.17 2.95
N PRO A 251 4.68 -18.62 3.89
CA PRO A 251 3.55 -17.75 3.55
C PRO A 251 3.94 -16.53 2.69
N LEU A 252 5.06 -15.87 3.02
CA LEU A 252 5.56 -14.73 2.25
C LEU A 252 5.94 -15.12 0.81
N ARG A 253 6.65 -16.25 0.62
CA ARG A 253 6.97 -16.83 -0.69
C ARG A 253 5.73 -17.12 -1.51
N THR A 254 4.71 -17.71 -0.88
CA THR A 254 3.45 -18.05 -1.52
C THR A 254 2.72 -16.80 -2.04
N LEU A 255 2.60 -15.76 -1.19
CA LEU A 255 1.97 -14.50 -1.60
C LEU A 255 2.80 -13.76 -2.65
N ALA A 256 4.13 -13.74 -2.50
CA ALA A 256 5.02 -13.13 -3.48
C ALA A 256 4.89 -13.80 -4.86
N ALA A 257 4.91 -15.14 -4.91
CA ALA A 257 4.71 -15.89 -6.14
C ALA A 257 3.34 -15.63 -6.77
N HIS A 258 2.29 -15.45 -5.97
CA HIS A 258 0.95 -15.10 -6.47
C HIS A 258 0.90 -13.69 -7.09
N LEU A 259 1.52 -12.71 -6.43
CA LEU A 259 1.60 -11.32 -6.91
C LEU A 259 2.45 -11.18 -8.18
N ILE A 260 3.48 -12.01 -8.34
CA ILE A 260 4.34 -12.05 -9.52
C ILE A 260 3.64 -12.77 -10.69
N LYS A 261 2.89 -13.84 -10.39
CA LYS A 261 2.16 -14.62 -11.39
C LYS A 261 0.92 -13.95 -11.94
N ALA A 262 0.46 -12.82 -11.41
CA ALA A 262 -0.65 -12.07 -12.00
C ALA A 262 -0.12 -11.16 -13.12
N PRO A 263 -0.07 -11.56 -14.40
CA PRO A 263 0.39 -10.70 -15.46
C PRO A 263 -0.82 -9.92 -15.97
N GLU A 264 -0.78 -8.60 -15.88
CA GLU A 264 -1.15 -7.68 -16.96
C GLU A 264 -2.31 -8.07 -17.93
N VAL A 265 -3.45 -8.60 -17.44
CA VAL A 265 -4.67 -8.72 -18.27
C VAL A 265 -5.20 -7.33 -18.69
N ALA A 266 -4.65 -6.27 -18.11
CA ALA A 266 -5.08 -4.88 -18.31
C ALA A 266 -4.52 -4.20 -19.58
N ALA A 267 -3.56 -4.77 -20.31
CA ALA A 267 -2.99 -4.10 -21.49
C ALA A 267 -3.74 -4.40 -22.81
N THR A 268 -4.61 -5.41 -22.87
CA THR A 268 -5.16 -5.92 -24.15
C THR A 268 -6.63 -5.53 -24.43
N HIS A 269 -7.29 -4.78 -23.55
CA HIS A 269 -8.71 -4.39 -23.74
C HIS A 269 -8.96 -2.88 -23.80
N ALA A 270 -7.94 -2.08 -24.09
CA ALA A 270 -8.09 -0.67 -24.43
C ALA A 270 -7.54 -0.42 -25.86
N VAL A 271 -8.22 -1.00 -26.85
CA VAL A 271 -8.27 -0.53 -28.24
C VAL A 271 -9.74 -0.37 -28.58
#